data_AF-A0A2W6UAL8-F1
#
_entry.id   AF-A0A2W6UAL8-F1
#
_cell.length_a   1.000
_cell.length_b   1.000
_cell.length_c   1.000
_cell.angle_alpha   90.00
_cell.angle_beta   90.00
_cell.angle_gamma   90.00
#
_symmetry.space_group_name_H-M   'P 1'
#
loop_
_entity.id
_entity.type
_entity.pdbx_description
1 polymer ?
#
loop_
_entity_poly.entity_id
_entity_poly.type
_entity_poly.pdbx_seq_one_letter_code
_entity_poly.pdbx_strand_id
1 'polypeptide(L)' 'AGELSWLNGYGDDVIAFRNGNVTVIANASDAPLPLPSGTVLVASEPFEGGALPVDVAVWMIAD' A
#
# COMPACT_ATOMS: atom_id res chain seq x y z
N ALA A 1 14.05 15.99 -5.85
CA ALA A 1 12.64 15.73 -6.21
C ALA A 1 12.32 14.28 -5.87
N GLY A 2 11.05 13.95 -5.59
CA GLY A 2 10.62 12.55 -5.47
C GLY A 2 10.29 11.95 -6.84
N GLU A 3 10.56 10.67 -7.03
CA GLU A 3 10.19 9.90 -8.23
C GLU A 3 9.10 8.89 -7.86
N LEU A 4 8.18 8.60 -8.78
CA LEU A 4 7.13 7.61 -8.61
C LEU A 4 7.38 6.44 -9.57
N SER A 5 7.69 5.28 -9.02
CA SER A 5 7.74 4.01 -9.76
C SER A 5 6.46 3.22 -9.49
N TRP A 6 5.59 3.13 -10.49
CA TRP A 6 4.28 2.48 -10.37
C TRP A 6 4.42 0.96 -10.26
N LEU A 7 3.65 0.36 -9.36
CA LEU A 7 3.67 -1.08 -9.13
C LEU A 7 2.47 -1.74 -9.82
N ASN A 8 2.74 -2.83 -10.55
CA ASN A 8 1.71 -3.63 -11.21
C ASN A 8 1.20 -4.75 -10.30
N GLY A 9 0.11 -5.41 -10.71
CA GLY A 9 -0.48 -6.54 -9.98
C GLY A 9 -1.52 -6.14 -8.93
N TYR A 10 -1.78 -4.83 -8.81
CA TYR A 10 -2.91 -4.28 -8.08
C TYR A 10 -4.01 -3.94 -9.10
N GLY A 11 -5.27 -4.11 -8.72
CA GLY A 11 -6.42 -3.80 -9.58
C GLY A 11 -6.55 -2.30 -9.87
N ASP A 12 -7.44 -1.94 -10.80
CA ASP A 12 -7.61 -0.55 -11.27
C ASP A 12 -8.03 0.43 -10.16
N ASP A 13 -8.65 -0.08 -9.10
CA ASP A 13 -9.09 0.69 -7.93
C ASP A 13 -8.03 0.79 -6.81
N VAL A 14 -6.77 0.45 -7.10
CA VAL A 14 -5.67 0.50 -6.13
C VAL A 14 -4.52 1.35 -6.65
N ILE A 15 -4.13 2.35 -5.87
CA ILE A 15 -2.94 3.16 -6.14
C ILE A 15 -1.75 2.50 -5.43
N ALA A 16 -0.79 2.01 -6.20
CA ALA A 16 0.43 1.42 -5.68
C ALA A 16 1.67 1.96 -6.40
N PHE A 17 2.60 2.54 -5.64
CA PHE A 17 3.87 3.04 -6.18
C PHE A 17 4.98 3.01 -5.14
N ARG A 18 6.22 3.14 -5.62
CA ARG A 18 7.41 3.31 -4.80
C ARG A 18 8.03 4.69 -5.02
N ASN A 19 8.43 5.33 -3.93
CA ASN A 19 9.24 6.55 -3.92
C ASN A 19 10.46 6.30 -3.00
N GLY A 20 11.63 6.12 -3.61
CA GLY A 20 12.82 5.63 -2.90
C GLY A 20 12.59 4.23 -2.32
N ASN A 21 12.76 4.08 -0.99
CA ASN A 21 12.53 2.81 -0.29
C ASN A 21 11.10 2.65 0.24
N VAL A 22 10.25 3.67 0.10
CA VAL A 22 8.88 3.66 0.62
C VAL A 22 7.93 3.17 -0.46
N THR A 23 7.19 2.12 -0.16
CA THR A 23 6.06 1.64 -0.92
C THR A 23 4.79 2.27 -0.36
N VAL A 24 3.97 2.88 -1.21
CA VAL A 24 2.69 3.47 -0.87
C VAL A 24 1.60 2.66 -1.54
N ILE A 25 0.59 2.24 -0.78
CA ILE A 25 -0.58 1.52 -1.28
C ILE A 25 -1.83 2.18 -0.71
N ALA A 26 -2.78 2.55 -1.56
CA ALA A 26 -4.10 3.03 -1.17
C ALA A 26 -5.18 2.17 -1.82
N ASN A 27 -6.02 1.54 -1.00
CA ASN A 27 -7.05 0.63 -1.45
C ASN A 27 -8.41 1.34 -1.59
N ALA A 28 -8.81 1.65 -2.82
CA ALA A 28 -10.14 2.17 -3.14
C ALA A 28 -11.03 1.11 -3.82
N SER A 29 -10.63 -0.16 -3.78
CA SER A 29 -11.42 -1.28 -4.29
C SER A 29 -12.55 -1.66 -3.32
N ASP A 30 -13.35 -2.66 -3.68
CA ASP A 30 -14.45 -3.18 -2.86
C ASP A 30 -14.04 -4.33 -1.93
N ALA A 31 -12.76 -4.70 -1.89
CA ALA A 31 -12.26 -5.83 -1.10
C ALA A 31 -10.90 -5.56 -0.40
N PRO A 32 -10.62 -6.23 0.74
CA PRO A 32 -9.29 -6.21 1.32
C PRO A 32 -8.23 -6.79 0.39
N LEU A 33 -7.07 -6.14 0.36
CA LEU A 33 -5.96 -6.51 -0.52
C LEU A 33 -4.77 -7.06 0.29
N PRO A 34 -4.18 -8.21 -0.07
CA PRO A 34 -2.97 -8.71 0.58
C PRO A 34 -1.83 -7.68 0.53
N LEU A 35 -1.21 -7.42 1.68
CA LEU A 35 -0.01 -6.58 1.75
C LEU A 35 1.23 -7.40 1.38
N PRO A 36 2.22 -6.78 0.70
CA PRO A 36 3.53 -7.41 0.55
C PRO A 36 4.22 -7.55 1.91
N SER A 37 5.27 -8.38 1.98
CA SER A 37 6.13 -8.45 3.17
C SER A 37 6.83 -7.12 3.42
N GLY A 38 6.94 -6.73 4.68
CA GLY A 38 7.56 -5.48 5.08
C GLY A 38 7.02 -4.92 6.38
N THR A 39 7.50 -3.72 6.72
CA THR A 39 7.10 -2.98 7.91
C THR A 39 6.26 -1.77 7.53
N VAL A 40 5.03 -1.70 8.08
CA VAL A 40 4.17 -0.52 7.96
C VAL A 40 4.74 0.63 8.78
N LEU A 41 4.98 1.76 8.13
CA LEU A 41 5.47 2.99 8.74
C LEU A 41 4.32 3.89 9.21
N VAL A 42 3.28 3.98 8.38
CA VAL A 42 2.06 4.74 8.68
C VAL A 42 0.87 4.09 7.99
N ALA A 43 -0.28 4.15 8.64
CA ALA A 43 -1.58 3.79 8.11
C ALA A 43 -2.55 4.96 8.31
N SER A 44 -3.45 5.18 7.36
CA SER A 44 -4.49 6.22 7.49
C SER A 44 -5.49 5.89 8.60
N GLU A 45 -5.73 4.60 8.85
CA GLU A 45 -6.56 4.09 9.93
C GLU A 45 -5.90 2.87 10.60
N PRO A 46 -6.20 2.57 11.88
CA PRO A 46 -5.74 1.34 12.53
C PRO A 46 -6.36 0.10 11.88
N PHE A 47 -5.54 -0.92 11.63
CA PHE A 47 -6.00 -2.24 11.19
C PHE A 47 -5.04 -3.33 11.68
N GLU A 48 -5.48 -4.58 11.62
CA GLU A 48 -4.68 -5.75 12.02
C GLU A 48 -4.61 -6.77 10.89
N GLY A 49 -3.54 -7.58 10.89
CA GLY A 49 -3.34 -8.67 9.92
C GLY A 49 -2.52 -8.26 8.70
N GLY A 50 -2.50 -9.15 7.70
CA GLY A 50 -1.68 -9.02 6.48
C GLY A 50 -2.44 -8.52 5.25
N ALA A 51 -3.63 -7.94 5.42
CA ALA A 51 -4.43 -7.41 4.32
C ALA A 51 -4.83 -5.96 4.62
N LEU A 52 -4.66 -5.10 3.62
CA LEU A 52 -5.06 -3.70 3.64
C LEU A 52 -6.59 -3.61 3.47
N PRO A 53 -7.33 -3.07 4.44
CA PRO A 53 -8.77 -2.89 4.30
C PRO A 53 -9.14 -1.93 3.16
N VAL A 54 -10.41 -1.94 2.77
CA VAL A 54 -11.00 -0.93 1.89
C VAL A 54 -10.92 0.45 2.56
N ASP A 55 -10.72 1.50 1.75
CA ASP A 55 -10.60 2.90 2.18
C ASP A 55 -9.38 3.21 3.08
N VAL A 56 -8.41 2.29 3.16
CA VAL A 56 -7.17 2.48 3.93
C VAL A 56 -5.97 2.64 3.02
N ALA A 57 -5.08 3.56 3.38
CA ALA A 57 -3.77 3.75 2.76
C ALA A 57 -2.64 3.45 3.76
N VAL A 58 -1.56 2.86 3.25
CA VAL A 58 -0.35 2.54 4.02
C VAL A 58 0.91 2.97 3.30
N TRP A 59 1.91 3.36 4.09
CA TRP A 59 3.30 3.45 3.64
C TRP A 59 4.11 2.40 4.37
N MET A 60 4.99 1.73 3.65
CA MET A 60 5.78 0.64 4.19
C MET A 60 7.15 0.54 3.54
N ILE A 61 8.09 -0.05 4.27
CA ILE A 61 9.39 -0.48 3.75
C ILE A 61 9.35 -1.99 3.57
N ALA A 62 9.94 -2.48 2.47
CA ALA A 62 10.15 -3.91 2.31
C ALA A 62 11.16 -4.41 3.35
N ASP A 63 11.04 -5.69 3.71
CA ASP A 63 12.07 -6.39 4.50
C ASP A 63 13.40 -6.50 3.73
#